data_AF-A0A525CVP7-F1
#
_entry.id   AF-A0A525CVP7-F1
#
_cell.length_a   1.000
_cell.length_b   1.000
_cell.length_c   1.000
_cell.angle_alpha   90.00
_cell.angle_beta   90.00
_cell.angle_gamma   90.00
#
_symmetry.space_group_name_H-M   'P 1'
#
loop_
_entity.id
_entity.type
_entity.pdbx_description
1 polymer ?
#
loop_
_entity_poly.entity_id
_entity_poly.type
_entity_poly.pdbx_seq_one_letter_code
_entity_poly.pdbx_strand_id
1 'polypeptide(L)'
;MLESHGASRILASFHDVVPNWVFAGLYFSEEYLQENPELTQKVLNGLVKSFEFIKTNEKEARAFLPKYTRVKEELCMIAALREYSPIEPMKNIEEQKQLMVDYGFIKSNSPIENMIDYRFIPEELKNIGEAQGEEKL
;
A
#
# COMPACT_ATOMS: atom_id res chain seq x y z
N MET A 1 -4.20 4.68 20.79
CA MET A 1 -5.22 5.16 19.84
C MET A 1 -5.98 6.25 20.58
N LEU A 2 -6.28 7.41 19.97
CA LEU A 2 -6.84 8.55 20.73
C LEU A 2 -8.17 8.22 21.48
N GLU A 3 -8.84 7.17 21.03
CA GLU A 3 -10.06 6.61 21.61
C GLU A 3 -9.82 5.74 22.86
N SER A 4 -8.67 5.05 22.95
CA SER A 4 -8.39 4.09 24.04
C SER A 4 -8.17 4.75 25.40
N HIS A 5 -8.02 6.08 25.43
CA HIS A 5 -7.92 6.87 26.65
C HIS A 5 -9.09 7.87 26.79
N GLY A 6 -10.16 7.71 25.99
CA GLY A 6 -11.43 8.47 26.13
C GLY A 6 -11.35 9.96 25.80
N ALA A 7 -10.25 10.43 25.22
CA ALA A 7 -10.03 11.87 24.98
C ALA A 7 -10.67 12.37 23.68
N SER A 8 -11.04 11.47 22.76
CA SER A 8 -11.72 11.80 21.51
C SER A 8 -12.40 10.56 20.92
N ARG A 9 -13.24 10.77 19.90
CA ARG A 9 -13.87 9.71 19.09
C ARG A 9 -13.51 9.91 17.62
N ILE A 10 -13.16 8.84 16.92
CA ILE A 10 -13.06 8.80 15.46
C ILE A 10 -14.49 8.79 14.91
N LEU A 11 -14.84 9.83 14.16
CA LEU A 11 -16.16 9.94 13.52
C LEU A 11 -16.23 9.20 12.18
N ALA A 12 -15.09 9.14 11.48
CA ALA A 12 -14.87 8.40 10.25
C ALA A 12 -13.37 8.08 10.15
N SER A 13 -13.02 6.92 9.62
CA SER A 13 -11.65 6.64 9.20
C SER A 13 -11.34 7.37 7.90
N PHE A 14 -10.07 7.56 7.57
CA PHE A 14 -9.70 8.16 6.28
C PHE A 14 -10.26 7.36 5.11
N HIS A 15 -10.30 6.02 5.22
CA HIS A 15 -10.82 5.15 4.16
C HIS A 15 -12.32 5.33 3.93
N ASP A 16 -13.09 5.66 4.98
CA ASP A 16 -14.52 5.98 4.86
C ASP A 16 -14.75 7.30 4.09
N VAL A 17 -13.77 8.22 4.14
CA VAL A 17 -13.87 9.53 3.49
C VAL A 17 -13.33 9.49 2.07
N VAL A 18 -12.22 8.78 1.85
CA VAL A 18 -11.54 8.67 0.56
C VAL A 18 -11.20 7.19 0.34
N PRO A 19 -12.15 6.39 -0.19
CA PRO A 19 -11.87 5.00 -0.52
C PRO A 19 -10.77 4.94 -1.57
N ASN A 20 -10.03 3.83 -1.58
CA ASN A 20 -9.01 3.52 -2.60
C ASN A 20 -7.81 4.49 -2.69
N TRP A 21 -7.63 5.39 -1.72
CA TRP A 21 -6.43 6.22 -1.67
C TRP A 21 -5.16 5.37 -1.54
N VAL A 22 -4.16 5.64 -2.38
CA VAL A 22 -2.87 4.94 -2.36
C VAL A 22 -1.94 5.65 -1.38
N PHE A 23 -1.58 4.96 -0.30
CA PHE A 23 -0.83 5.55 0.81
C PHE A 23 0.67 5.29 0.79
N ALA A 24 1.08 4.15 0.23
CA ALA A 24 2.45 3.69 0.32
C ALA A 24 2.91 3.24 -1.06
N GLY A 25 4.15 3.60 -1.38
CA GLY A 25 4.90 3.04 -2.50
C GLY A 25 6.25 2.57 -1.98
N LEU A 26 6.81 1.55 -2.62
CA LEU A 26 8.20 1.16 -2.41
C LEU A 26 9.04 1.79 -3.52
N TYR A 27 10.13 2.45 -3.14
CA TYR A 27 10.98 3.20 -4.06
C TYR A 27 12.41 2.69 -4.01
N PHE A 28 13.00 2.56 -5.19
CA PHE A 28 14.42 2.31 -5.40
C PHE A 28 14.95 3.39 -6.35
N SER A 29 16.23 3.76 -6.23
CA SER A 29 16.87 4.58 -7.26
C SER A 29 17.12 3.74 -8.51
N GLU A 30 17.10 4.39 -9.68
CA GLU A 30 17.43 3.72 -10.96
C GLU A 30 18.83 3.08 -10.91
N GLU A 31 19.81 3.78 -10.33
CA GLU A 31 21.17 3.27 -10.12
C GLU A 31 21.15 1.97 -9.31
N TYR A 32 20.41 1.92 -8.21
CA TYR A 32 20.31 0.72 -7.38
C TYR A 32 19.69 -0.46 -8.13
N LEU A 33 18.63 -0.21 -8.92
CA LEU A 33 17.96 -1.23 -9.72
C LEU A 33 18.91 -1.84 -10.77
N GLN A 34 19.73 -1.00 -11.40
CA GLN A 34 20.71 -1.44 -12.41
C GLN A 34 21.88 -2.22 -11.79
N GLU A 35 22.37 -1.80 -10.63
CA GLU A 35 23.48 -2.45 -9.94
C GLU A 35 23.06 -3.74 -9.22
N ASN A 36 21.82 -3.81 -8.75
CA ASN A 36 21.35 -4.88 -7.86
C ASN A 36 20.02 -5.53 -8.32
N PRO A 37 19.88 -5.95 -9.59
CA PRO A 37 18.60 -6.44 -10.12
C PRO A 37 18.13 -7.73 -9.42
N GLU A 38 19.04 -8.68 -9.17
CA GLU A 38 18.70 -9.93 -8.50
C GLU A 38 18.30 -9.72 -7.03
N LEU A 39 18.96 -8.80 -6.35
CA LEU A 39 18.65 -8.50 -4.95
C LEU A 39 17.29 -7.79 -4.84
N THR A 40 17.01 -6.85 -5.74
CA THR A 40 15.71 -6.18 -5.84
C THR A 40 14.59 -7.21 -6.05
N GLN A 41 14.76 -8.14 -6.99
CA GLN A 41 13.81 -9.22 -7.23
C GLN A 41 13.58 -10.07 -5.97
N LYS A 42 14.65 -10.44 -5.24
CA LYS A 42 14.54 -11.23 -4.00
C LYS A 42 13.78 -10.47 -2.90
N VAL A 43 14.02 -9.17 -2.76
CA VAL A 43 13.31 -8.31 -1.79
C VAL A 43 11.82 -8.25 -2.13
N LEU A 44 11.47 -7.99 -3.39
CA LEU A 44 10.08 -7.90 -3.82
C LEU A 44 9.34 -9.24 -3.72
N ASN A 45 10.01 -10.35 -4.06
CA ASN A 45 9.47 -11.69 -3.84
C ASN A 45 9.20 -11.97 -2.35
N GLY A 46 10.09 -11.52 -1.47
CA GLY A 46 9.90 -11.61 -0.03
C GLY A 46 8.73 -10.77 0.47
N LEU A 47 8.57 -9.56 -0.07
CA LEU A 47 7.47 -8.64 0.27
C LEU A 47 6.11 -9.18 -0.19
N VAL A 48 6.02 -9.70 -1.42
CA VAL A 48 4.82 -10.36 -1.92
C VAL A 48 4.40 -11.52 -1.00
N LYS A 49 5.37 -12.36 -0.60
CA LYS A 49 5.10 -13.48 0.33
C LYS A 49 4.66 -12.98 1.70
N SER A 50 5.17 -11.85 2.17
CA SER A 50 4.75 -11.29 3.46
C SER A 50 3.32 -10.75 3.40
N PHE A 51 2.88 -10.19 2.28
CA PHE A 51 1.48 -9.77 2.09
C PHE A 51 0.53 -10.97 2.18
N GLU A 52 0.85 -12.08 1.52
CA GLU A 52 0.06 -13.31 1.62
C GLU A 52 0.07 -13.88 3.05
N PHE A 53 1.22 -13.86 3.72
CA PHE A 53 1.32 -14.27 5.11
C PHE A 53 0.44 -13.41 6.03
N ILE A 54 0.46 -12.09 5.88
CA ILE A 54 -0.38 -11.16 6.66
C ILE A 54 -1.86 -11.46 6.44
N LYS A 55 -2.27 -11.69 5.19
CA LYS A 55 -3.65 -12.01 4.81
C LYS A 55 -4.14 -13.32 5.43
N THR A 56 -3.29 -14.34 5.46
CA THR A 56 -3.66 -15.69 5.92
C THR A 56 -3.36 -15.95 7.39
N ASN A 57 -2.55 -15.12 8.05
CA ASN A 57 -2.09 -15.26 9.44
C ASN A 57 -2.19 -13.95 10.21
N GLU A 58 -3.29 -13.22 10.06
CA GLU A 58 -3.47 -11.85 10.58
C GLU A 58 -3.06 -11.68 12.04
N LYS A 59 -3.51 -12.57 12.94
CA LYS A 59 -3.20 -12.49 14.38
C LYS A 59 -1.70 -12.61 14.65
N GLU A 60 -1.03 -13.54 13.97
CA GLU A 60 0.41 -13.74 14.12
C GLU A 60 1.17 -12.55 13.55
N ALA A 61 0.77 -12.05 12.38
CA ALA A 61 1.36 -10.84 11.79
C ALA A 61 1.25 -9.62 12.71
N ARG A 62 0.08 -9.41 13.34
CA ARG A 62 -0.15 -8.30 14.29
C ARG A 62 0.72 -8.40 15.55
N ALA A 63 1.08 -9.61 15.98
CA ALA A 63 1.95 -9.81 17.15
C ALA A 63 3.38 -9.26 16.94
N PHE A 64 3.81 -9.01 15.70
CA PHE A 64 5.09 -8.35 15.42
C PHE A 64 5.04 -6.83 15.60
N LEU A 65 3.87 -6.19 15.54
CA LEU A 65 3.74 -4.74 15.58
C LEU A 65 4.31 -4.10 16.87
N PRO A 66 4.07 -4.63 18.08
CA PRO A 66 4.61 -4.04 19.31
C PRO A 66 6.13 -3.90 19.31
N LYS A 67 6.85 -4.87 18.73
CA LYS A 67 8.31 -4.87 18.64
C LYS A 67 8.85 -3.65 17.90
N TYR A 68 8.21 -3.26 16.79
CA TYR A 68 8.70 -2.21 15.89
C TYR A 68 8.02 -0.85 16.09
N THR A 69 6.79 -0.83 16.59
CA THR A 69 6.00 0.40 16.77
C THR A 69 5.96 0.88 18.21
N ARG A 70 6.27 -0.01 19.18
CA ARG A 70 6.07 0.21 20.62
C ARG A 70 4.60 0.49 21.01
N VAL A 71 3.66 0.22 20.10
CA VAL A 71 2.23 0.24 20.39
C VAL A 71 1.88 -1.00 21.21
N LYS A 72 1.00 -0.84 22.20
CA LYS A 72 0.57 -1.96 23.04
C LYS A 72 -0.13 -3.03 22.21
N GLU A 73 0.09 -4.30 22.56
CA GLU A 73 -0.41 -5.45 21.80
C GLU A 73 -1.93 -5.40 21.61
N GLU A 74 -2.67 -5.08 22.67
CA GLU A 74 -4.13 -4.99 22.60
C GLU A 74 -4.62 -3.97 21.58
N LEU A 75 -3.86 -2.89 21.35
CA LEU A 75 -4.17 -1.87 20.34
C LEU A 75 -3.79 -2.33 18.93
N CYS A 76 -2.67 -3.06 18.81
CA CYS A 76 -2.25 -3.66 17.55
C CYS A 76 -3.25 -4.70 17.05
N MET A 77 -3.93 -5.41 17.96
CA MET A 77 -4.93 -6.44 17.61
C MET A 77 -6.24 -5.87 17.06
N ILE A 78 -6.57 -4.62 17.37
CA ILE A 78 -7.82 -3.97 16.94
C ILE A 78 -7.61 -2.88 15.88
N ALA A 79 -6.36 -2.57 15.52
CA ALA A 79 -6.06 -1.60 14.48
C ALA A 79 -6.64 -2.06 13.13
N ALA A 80 -7.14 -1.14 12.31
CA ALA A 80 -7.60 -1.49 10.97
C ALA A 80 -6.45 -2.10 10.16
N LEU A 81 -6.63 -3.32 9.64
CA LEU A 81 -5.72 -3.90 8.66
C LEU A 81 -6.16 -3.41 7.29
N ARG A 82 -5.20 -2.99 6.47
CA ARG A 82 -5.47 -2.66 5.09
C ARG A 82 -5.25 -3.87 4.22
N GLU A 83 -5.97 -3.91 3.11
CA GLU A 83 -5.63 -4.84 2.05
C GLU A 83 -4.26 -4.48 1.49
N TYR A 84 -3.40 -5.49 1.36
CA TYR A 84 -2.07 -5.34 0.78
C TYR A 84 -2.09 -5.97 -0.61
N SER A 85 -1.80 -5.17 -1.62
CA SER A 85 -1.57 -5.63 -2.98
C SER A 85 -0.16 -5.25 -3.42
N PRO A 86 0.57 -6.12 -4.13
CA PRO A 86 1.86 -5.77 -4.72
C PRO A 86 1.74 -4.82 -5.92
N ILE A 87 0.53 -4.69 -6.49
CA ILE A 87 0.24 -3.80 -7.62
C ILE A 87 -1.02 -3.01 -7.28
N GLU A 88 -0.92 -1.69 -7.38
CA GLU A 88 -2.05 -0.79 -7.20
C GLU A 88 -2.79 -0.62 -8.53
N PRO A 89 -4.14 -0.58 -8.54
CA PRO A 89 -4.89 -0.28 -9.74
C PRO A 89 -4.53 1.10 -10.29
N MET A 90 -4.16 1.18 -11.58
CA MET A 90 -3.75 2.44 -12.21
C MET A 90 -4.83 3.52 -12.09
N LYS A 91 -6.11 3.12 -12.15
CA LYS A 91 -7.24 4.02 -11.92
C LYS A 91 -7.13 4.78 -10.59
N ASN A 92 -6.77 4.12 -9.50
CA ASN A 92 -6.65 4.75 -8.18
C ASN A 92 -5.51 5.78 -8.16
N ILE A 93 -4.38 5.45 -8.81
CA ILE A 93 -3.23 6.33 -8.93
C ILE A 93 -3.60 7.58 -9.76
N GLU A 94 -4.30 7.38 -10.88
CA GLU A 94 -4.76 8.46 -11.75
C GLU A 94 -5.79 9.37 -11.07
N GLU A 95 -6.75 8.81 -10.34
CA GLU A 95 -7.72 9.57 -9.53
C GLU A 95 -7.01 10.43 -8.48
N GLN A 96 -6.06 9.84 -7.75
CA GLN A 96 -5.27 10.55 -6.75
C GLN A 96 -4.43 11.67 -7.38
N LYS A 97 -3.78 11.40 -8.53
CA LYS A 97 -3.02 12.40 -9.28
C LYS A 97 -3.92 13.56 -9.75
N GLN A 98 -5.12 13.27 -10.25
CA GLN A 98 -6.06 14.29 -10.70
C GLN A 98 -6.48 15.21 -9.54
N LEU A 99 -6.77 14.64 -8.36
CA LEU A 99 -7.05 15.43 -7.15
C LEU A 99 -5.88 16.35 -6.79
N MET A 100 -4.63 15.87 -6.90
CA MET A 100 -3.46 16.70 -6.64
C MET A 100 -3.33 17.87 -7.63
N VAL A 101 -3.76 17.72 -8.88
CA VAL A 101 -3.84 18.82 -9.86
C VAL A 101 -4.94 19.80 -9.48
N ASP A 102 -6.14 19.30 -9.21
CA ASP A 102 -7.33 20.11 -8.95
C ASP A 102 -7.16 21.00 -7.71
N TYR A 103 -6.46 20.50 -6.69
CA TYR A 103 -6.13 21.24 -5.47
C TYR A 103 -4.81 22.02 -5.54
N GLY A 104 -4.13 22.00 -6.69
CA GLY A 104 -2.91 22.81 -6.91
C GLY A 104 -1.64 22.30 -6.23
N PHE A 105 -1.62 21.04 -5.77
CA PHE A 105 -0.41 20.41 -5.22
C PHE A 105 0.62 20.09 -6.31
N ILE A 106 0.16 19.75 -7.52
CA ILE A 106 1.00 19.58 -8.70
C ILE A 106 0.46 20.41 -9.87
N LYS A 107 1.36 20.91 -10.72
CA LYS A 107 1.02 21.91 -11.75
C LYS A 107 0.21 21.35 -12.91
N SER A 108 0.41 20.09 -13.24
CA SER A 108 -0.14 19.46 -14.43
C SER A 108 -0.28 17.96 -14.22
N ASN A 109 -1.21 17.36 -14.95
CA ASN A 109 -1.38 15.92 -15.02
C ASN A 109 -0.29 15.30 -15.90
N SER A 110 0.95 15.25 -15.39
CA SER A 110 2.08 14.68 -16.12
C SER A 110 1.97 13.15 -16.22
N PRO A 111 2.47 12.53 -17.31
CA PRO A 111 2.60 11.08 -17.41
C PRO A 111 3.49 10.53 -16.27
N ILE A 112 3.09 9.42 -15.66
CA ILE A 112 3.75 8.79 -14.51
C ILE A 112 4.14 7.33 -14.76
N GLU A 113 3.87 6.81 -15.95
CA GLU A 113 4.09 5.42 -16.33
C GLU A 113 5.56 5.04 -16.18
N ASN A 114 6.47 5.98 -16.45
CA ASN A 114 7.91 5.78 -16.27
C ASN A 114 8.37 5.86 -14.81
N MET A 115 7.49 6.22 -13.87
CA MET A 115 7.78 6.24 -12.43
C MET A 115 7.37 4.94 -11.73
N ILE A 116 6.61 4.08 -12.43
CA ILE A 116 6.08 2.83 -11.90
C ILE A 116 6.81 1.67 -12.58
N ASP A 117 7.51 0.86 -11.78
CA ASP A 117 8.31 -0.24 -12.28
C ASP A 117 7.90 -1.58 -11.65
N TYR A 118 7.17 -2.39 -12.41
CA TYR A 118 6.76 -3.74 -12.00
C TYR A 118 7.64 -4.85 -12.59
N ARG A 119 8.77 -4.52 -13.23
CA ARG A 119 9.67 -5.54 -13.84
C ARG A 119 10.12 -6.58 -12.82
N PHE A 120 10.29 -6.17 -11.57
CA PHE A 120 10.82 -6.99 -10.48
C PHE A 120 9.74 -7.65 -9.60
N ILE A 121 8.46 -7.61 -9.99
CA ILE A 121 7.37 -8.36 -9.34
C ILE A 121 7.22 -9.73 -10.04
N PRO A 122 6.84 -10.82 -9.33
CA PRO A 122 6.55 -12.10 -9.97
C PRO A 122 5.54 -11.98 -11.13
N GLU A 123 5.82 -12.67 -12.24
CA GLU A 123 5.03 -12.60 -13.49
C GLU A 123 3.56 -12.94 -13.28
N GLU A 124 3.29 -13.94 -12.44
CA GLU A 124 1.94 -14.41 -12.12
C GLU A 124 1.05 -13.33 -11.47
N LEU A 125 1.64 -12.28 -10.89
CA LEU A 125 0.93 -11.19 -10.23
C LEU A 125 0.72 -9.99 -11.15
N LYS A 126 1.43 -9.89 -12.28
CA LYS A 126 1.34 -8.72 -13.17
C LYS A 126 -0.04 -8.54 -13.80
N ASN A 127 -0.83 -9.62 -13.88
CA ASN A 127 -2.20 -9.60 -14.39
C ASN A 127 -3.26 -9.19 -13.36
N ILE A 128 -2.89 -9.04 -12.08
CA ILE A 128 -3.84 -8.73 -11.00
C ILE A 128 -4.36 -7.28 -11.10
N GLY A 129 -3.54 -6.36 -11.65
CA GLY A 129 -3.92 -4.97 -11.85
C GLY A 129 -5.06 -4.73 -12.86
N GLU A 130 -5.36 -5.71 -13.72
CA GLU A 130 -6.43 -5.62 -14.73
C GLU A 130 -7.78 -6.16 -14.23
N ALA A 131 -7.78 -7.13 -13.31
CA ALA A 131 -8.98 -7.85 -12.89
C ALA A 131 -9.82 -7.14 -11.81
N GLN A 132 -9.22 -6.24 -11.03
CA GLN A 132 -9.90 -5.57 -9.90
C GLN A 132 -10.73 -4.34 -10.31
N GLY A 133 -10.79 -4.01 -11.61
CA GLY A 133 -11.59 -2.90 -12.15
C GLY A 133 -13.06 -3.24 -12.46
N GLU A 134 -13.48 -4.50 -12.35
CA GLU A 134 -14.80 -4.97 -12.84
C GLU A 134 -15.84 -5.36 -11.78
N GLU A 135 -15.55 -5.30 -10.47
CA GLU A 135 -16.61 -5.51 -9.48
C GLU A 135 -17.50 -4.26 -9.35
N LYS A 136 -18.59 -4.33 -10.13
CA LYS A 136 -19.70 -3.38 -10.22
C LYS A 136 -20.41 -3.15 -8.87
N LEU A 137 -20.79 -1.87 -8.70
CA LEU A 137 -21.83 -1.31 -7.84
C LEU A 137 -22.98 -2.25 -7.44
#